data_AF-A0A3D4IQQ4-F1
#
_entry.id   AF-A0A3D4IQQ4-F1
#
_cell.length_a   1.000
_cell.length_b   1.000
_cell.length_c   1.000
_cell.angle_alpha   90.00
_cell.angle_beta   90.00
_cell.angle_gamma   90.00
#
_symmetry.space_group_name_H-M   'P 1'
#
loop_
_entity.id
_entity.type
_entity.pdbx_description
1 polymer ?
#
loop_
_entity_poly.entity_id
_entity_poly.type
_entity_poly.pdbx_seq_one_letter_code
_entity_poly.pdbx_strand_id
1 'polypeptide(L)'
;MRLFAFIILFATSFISFSQNADPALESARKKLEAKDFTGAKSGLSKIIDANSKNKTALSLRGQARMGLQDFYGAISDFTFALEVDSTF
;
A
#
# COMPACT_ATOMS: atom_id res chain seq x y z
N MET A 1 -16.62 -19.15 -42.74
CA MET A 1 -15.79 -19.76 -41.68
C MET A 1 -14.33 -19.55 -42.05
N ARG A 2 -13.46 -19.18 -41.10
CA ARG A 2 -12.04 -18.78 -41.27
C ARG A 2 -11.73 -17.30 -41.53
N LEU A 3 -12.51 -16.39 -40.96
CA LEU A 3 -11.97 -15.05 -40.61
C LEU A 3 -12.32 -14.66 -39.17
N PHE A 4 -12.42 -15.66 -38.28
CA PHE A 4 -12.48 -15.48 -36.84
C PHE A 4 -11.09 -15.56 -36.18
N ALA A 5 -10.03 -15.76 -36.96
CA ALA A 5 -8.66 -15.97 -36.48
C ALA A 5 -7.81 -14.68 -36.39
N PHE A 6 -8.37 -13.51 -36.71
CA PHE A 6 -7.70 -12.20 -36.51
C PHE A 6 -8.17 -11.48 -35.22
N ILE A 7 -9.05 -12.11 -34.44
CA ILE A 7 -9.63 -11.55 -33.21
C ILE A 7 -8.74 -11.83 -31.97
N ILE A 8 -7.65 -12.61 -32.10
CA ILE A 8 -6.87 -13.10 -30.93
C ILE A 8 -5.44 -12.52 -30.86
N LEU A 9 -5.02 -11.64 -31.78
CA LEU A 9 -3.70 -11.00 -31.74
C LEU A 9 -3.73 -9.49 -31.39
N PHE A 10 -4.76 -9.08 -30.62
CA PHE A 10 -4.84 -7.75 -30.00
C PHE A 10 -5.08 -7.83 -28.48
N ALA A 11 -5.03 -9.04 -27.90
CA ALA A 11 -5.60 -9.34 -26.59
C ALA A 11 -4.60 -9.64 -25.46
N THR A 12 -3.26 -9.56 -25.65
CA THR A 12 -2.32 -10.03 -24.60
C THR A 12 -1.27 -9.03 -24.13
N SER A 13 -1.17 -7.82 -24.68
CA SER A 13 -0.16 -6.85 -24.21
C SER A 13 -0.69 -5.74 -23.30
N PHE A 14 -1.97 -5.79 -22.91
CA PHE A 14 -2.61 -4.73 -22.11
C PHE A 14 -2.86 -5.05 -20.64
N ILE A 15 -2.23 -6.09 -20.06
CA ILE A 15 -2.30 -6.32 -18.61
C ILE A 15 -0.91 -6.64 -18.05
N SER A 16 -0.11 -5.60 -17.87
CA SER A 16 0.96 -5.58 -16.87
C SER A 16 0.99 -4.22 -16.18
N PHE A 17 -0.17 -3.73 -15.76
CA PHE A 17 -0.25 -2.67 -14.76
C PHE A 17 -0.23 -3.28 -13.36
N SER A 18 0.95 -3.66 -12.87
CA SER A 18 1.11 -3.98 -11.43
C SER A 18 2.56 -3.88 -10.94
N GLN A 19 3.30 -2.82 -11.28
CA GLN A 19 4.59 -2.54 -10.62
C GLN A 19 4.86 -1.07 -10.28
N ASN A 20 3.97 -0.13 -10.62
CA ASN A 20 4.13 1.25 -10.13
C ASN A 20 3.58 1.32 -8.70
N ALA A 21 4.43 0.97 -7.73
CA ALA A 21 4.17 1.30 -6.34
C ALA A 21 3.90 2.81 -6.21
N ASP A 22 2.90 3.19 -5.41
CA ASP A 22 2.58 4.59 -5.15
C ASP A 22 3.84 5.33 -4.68
N PRO A 23 4.31 6.37 -5.39
CA PRO A 23 5.52 7.11 -5.01
C PRO A 23 5.51 7.62 -3.57
N ALA A 24 4.33 7.91 -3.01
CA ALA A 24 4.19 8.32 -1.62
C ALA A 24 4.43 7.15 -0.65
N LEU A 25 3.97 5.93 -0.98
CA LEU A 25 4.27 4.72 -0.21
C LEU A 25 5.76 4.39 -0.25
N GLU A 26 6.39 4.53 -1.42
CA GLU A 26 7.83 4.30 -1.56
C GLU A 26 8.64 5.32 -0.73
N SER A 27 8.24 6.59 -0.74
CA SER A 27 8.84 7.60 0.14
C SER A 27 8.69 7.25 1.62
N ALA A 28 7.53 6.71 2.04
CA ALA A 28 7.32 6.29 3.41
C ALA A 28 8.19 5.09 3.81
N ARG A 29 8.36 4.10 2.91
CA ARG A 29 9.27 2.96 3.12
C ARG A 29 10.71 3.40 3.33
N LYS A 30 11.21 4.30 2.49
CA LYS A 30 12.55 4.87 2.66
C LYS A 30 12.73 5.58 4.00
N LYS A 31 11.69 6.28 4.48
CA LYS A 31 11.72 6.89 5.81
C LYS A 31 11.76 5.85 6.94
N LEU A 32 11.00 4.75 6.81
CA LEU A 32 11.06 3.63 7.76
C LEU A 32 12.45 2.99 7.79
N GLU A 33 13.07 2.75 6.63
CA GLU A 33 14.43 2.21 6.51
C GLU A 33 15.47 3.16 7.14
N ALA A 34 15.28 4.47 6.94
CA ALA A 34 16.09 5.52 7.57
C ALA A 34 15.79 5.73 9.06
N LYS A 35 14.85 4.98 9.66
CA LYS A 35 14.34 5.14 11.03
C LYS A 35 13.72 6.52 11.31
N ASP A 36 13.36 7.27 10.26
CA ASP A 36 12.53 8.48 10.37
C ASP A 36 11.06 8.07 10.54
N PHE A 37 10.75 7.52 11.72
CA PHE A 37 9.42 7.03 12.02
C PHE A 37 8.38 8.15 12.09
N THR A 38 8.78 9.36 12.53
CA THR A 38 7.91 10.54 12.57
C THR A 38 7.52 10.97 11.16
N GLY A 39 8.49 11.11 10.26
CA GLY A 39 8.24 11.46 8.86
C GLY A 39 7.46 10.37 8.12
N ALA A 40 7.76 9.10 8.37
CA ALA A 40 6.99 7.98 7.84
C ALA A 40 5.53 8.05 8.28
N LYS A 41 5.27 8.17 9.60
CA LYS A 41 3.91 8.27 10.17
C LYS A 41 3.12 9.43 9.55
N SER A 42 3.75 10.59 9.42
CA SER A 42 3.12 11.78 8.82
C SER A 42 2.76 11.55 7.35
N GLY A 43 3.69 11.05 6.54
CA GLY A 43 3.44 10.75 5.13
C GLY A 43 2.34 9.71 4.94
N LEU A 44 2.36 8.65 5.74
CA LEU A 44 1.35 7.57 5.69
C LEU A 44 -0.03 8.05 6.13
N SER A 45 -0.11 8.98 7.08
CA SER A 45 -1.39 9.57 7.49
C SER A 45 -2.06 10.30 6.32
N LYS A 46 -1.30 11.03 5.50
CA LYS A 46 -1.86 11.68 4.30
C LYS A 46 -2.42 10.68 3.28
N ILE A 47 -1.77 9.51 3.12
CA ILE A 47 -2.26 8.45 2.24
C ILE A 47 -3.57 7.88 2.78
N ILE A 48 -3.67 7.70 4.10
CA ILE A 48 -4.87 7.21 4.78
C ILE A 48 -5.99 8.25 4.76
N ASP A 49 -5.68 9.54 4.87
CA ASP A 49 -6.68 10.61 4.76
C ASP A 49 -7.30 10.65 3.35
N ALA A 50 -6.51 10.36 2.32
CA ALA A 50 -6.99 10.25 0.94
C ALA A 50 -7.72 8.93 0.65
N ASN A 51 -7.26 7.82 1.23
CA ASN A 51 -7.90 6.51 1.15
C ASN A 51 -7.76 5.76 2.48
N SER A 52 -8.83 5.83 3.28
CA SER A 52 -8.85 5.27 4.64
C SER A 52 -8.68 3.76 4.69
N LYS A 53 -8.96 3.06 3.58
CA LYS A 53 -8.84 1.60 3.47
C LYS A 53 -7.56 1.17 2.75
N ASN A 54 -6.56 2.03 2.64
CA ASN A 54 -5.26 1.63 2.09
C ASN A 54 -4.53 0.71 3.09
N LYS A 55 -4.70 -0.60 2.94
CA LYS A 55 -4.10 -1.64 3.81
C LYS A 55 -2.58 -1.53 3.93
N THR A 56 -1.90 -1.20 2.83
CA THR A 56 -0.44 -1.04 2.83
C THR A 56 -0.02 0.18 3.65
N ALA A 57 -0.74 1.30 3.52
CA ALA A 57 -0.46 2.50 4.30
C ALA A 57 -0.73 2.28 5.80
N LEU A 58 -1.82 1.58 6.15
CA LEU A 58 -2.15 1.19 7.52
C LEU A 58 -1.04 0.32 8.14
N SER A 59 -0.64 -0.75 7.44
CA SER A 59 0.43 -1.65 7.91
C SER A 59 1.77 -0.90 8.10
N LEU A 60 2.17 -0.06 7.14
CA LEU A 60 3.39 0.73 7.26
C LEU A 60 3.29 1.77 8.38
N ARG A 61 2.10 2.35 8.64
CA ARG A 61 1.93 3.32 9.72
C ARG A 61 1.99 2.63 11.08
N GLY A 62 1.49 1.40 11.18
CA GLY A 62 1.70 0.52 12.32
C GLY A 62 3.18 0.29 12.61
N GLN A 63 3.99 -0.02 11.58
CA GLN A 63 5.46 -0.16 11.73
C GLN A 63 6.12 1.15 12.20
N ALA A 64 5.72 2.29 11.63
CA ALA A 64 6.23 3.60 12.06
C ALA A 64 5.89 3.86 13.53
N ARG A 65 4.65 3.57 13.94
CA ARG A 65 4.20 3.72 15.33
C ARG A 65 4.94 2.79 16.29
N MET A 66 5.26 1.55 15.90
CA MET A 66 6.14 0.67 16.68
C MET A 66 7.52 1.29 16.90
N GLY A 67 8.12 1.88 15.86
CA GLY A 67 9.39 2.59 15.97
C GLY A 67 9.34 3.81 16.89
N LEU A 68 8.15 4.41 17.04
CA LEU A 68 7.88 5.51 17.99
C LEU A 68 7.40 5.04 19.37
N GLN A 69 7.34 3.73 19.61
CA GLN A 69 6.78 3.14 20.84
C GLN A 69 5.29 3.47 21.08
N ASP A 70 4.56 3.89 20.05
CA ASP A 70 3.11 4.05 20.05
C ASP A 70 2.45 2.70 19.76
N PHE A 71 2.55 1.78 20.71
CA PHE A 71 2.10 0.39 20.51
C PHE A 71 0.60 0.28 20.37
N TYR A 72 -0.18 1.08 21.11
CA TYR A 72 -1.64 1.10 20.99
C TYR A 72 -2.08 1.60 19.61
N GLY A 73 -1.48 2.68 19.11
CA GLY A 73 -1.75 3.15 17.77
C GLY A 73 -1.29 2.16 16.70
N ALA A 74 -0.19 1.43 16.93
CA ALA A 74 0.27 0.40 16.00
C ALA A 74 -0.71 -0.78 15.92
N ILE A 75 -1.17 -1.28 17.07
CA ILE A 75 -2.19 -2.33 17.16
C ILE A 75 -3.45 -1.90 16.42
N SER A 76 -3.92 -0.66 16.66
CA SER A 76 -5.11 -0.13 15.98
C SER A 76 -4.95 -0.12 14.45
N ASP A 77 -3.81 0.31 13.93
CA ASP A 77 -3.57 0.31 12.48
C ASP A 77 -3.50 -1.10 11.89
N PHE A 78 -2.87 -2.05 12.59
CA PHE A 78 -2.79 -3.44 12.14
C PHE A 78 -4.15 -4.15 12.19
N THR A 79 -4.90 -3.97 13.27
CA THR A 79 -6.27 -4.50 13.38
C THR A 79 -7.13 -3.97 12.24
N PHE A 80 -7.08 -2.68 11.96
CA PHE A 80 -7.88 -2.12 10.88
C PHE A 80 -7.43 -2.60 9.49
N ALA A 81 -6.12 -2.80 9.27
CA ALA A 81 -5.63 -3.40 8.04
C ALA A 81 -6.20 -4.82 7.80
N LEU A 82 -6.30 -5.63 8.87
CA LEU A 82 -6.91 -6.96 8.84
C LEU A 82 -8.44 -6.92 8.65
N GLU A 83 -9.12 -5.91 9.20
CA GLU A 83 -10.56 -5.72 8.96
C GLU A 83 -10.86 -5.32 7.50
N VAL A 84 -9.98 -4.52 6.90
CA VAL A 84 -10.09 -4.11 5.49
C VAL A 84 -9.83 -5.29 4.55
N ASP A 85 -8.87 -6.14 4.87
CA ASP A 85 -8.56 -7.37 4.13
C ASP A 85 -8.15 -8.48 5.10
N SER A 86 -9.08 -9.40 5.34
CA SER A 86 -8.87 -10.50 6.28
C SER A 86 -7.94 -11.60 5.75
N THR A 87 -7.49 -11.50 4.49
CA THR A 87 -6.53 -12.43 3.87
C THR A 87 -5.10 -11.90 3.86
N PHE A 88 -4.88 -10.75 4.48
CA PHE A 88 -3.60 -10.05 4.55
C PHE A 88 -2.50 -10.84 5.26
#